data_AF-A0A536W4J7-F1
#
_entry.id   AF-A0A536W4J7-F1
#
_cell.length_a   1.000
_cell.length_b   1.000
_cell.length_c   1.000
_cell.angle_alpha   90.00
_cell.angle_beta   90.00
_cell.angle_gamma   90.00
#
_symmetry.space_group_name_H-M   'P 1'
#
loop_
_entity.id
_entity.type
_entity.pdbx_description
1 polymer ?
#
loop_
_entity_poly.entity_id
_entity_poly.type
_entity_poly.pdbx_seq_one_letter_code
_entity_poly.pdbx_strand_id
1 'polypeptide(L)'
;MKRQLIALLVLGALAAVGCSKKRNTRNEVVECSSIALDAKGTAQCLVQLYRWKVADAQQAATARMRELDSLKASRQDSVWHLDAAKHKRDFQNCRKSPDQLGNCLLVAGWPLSRVRASAESLWTADLPQHRRELEACMRKRDMNLSSCLTLYYKWDSDRALQTADSVARARLGGVPQRH
;
A
#
# COMPACT_ATOMS: atom_id res chain seq x y z
N MET A 1 -15.07 7.79 -86.08
CA MET A 1 -15.91 8.23 -84.93
C MET A 1 -15.00 9.05 -84.01
N LYS A 2 -14.97 10.38 -84.15
CA LYS A 2 -15.63 11.40 -83.31
C LYS A 2 -15.08 11.52 -81.86
N ARG A 3 -14.33 12.63 -81.66
CA ARG A 3 -14.27 13.58 -80.53
C ARG A 3 -13.73 13.06 -79.18
N GLN A 4 -12.52 13.47 -78.75
CA GLN A 4 -12.10 14.77 -78.16
C GLN A 4 -12.50 14.98 -76.69
N LEU A 5 -11.45 15.24 -75.89
CA LEU A 5 -11.28 16.35 -74.93
C LEU A 5 -11.47 16.10 -73.41
N ILE A 6 -10.46 16.60 -72.66
CA ILE A 6 -10.45 17.12 -71.26
C ILE A 6 -10.29 16.02 -70.18
N ALA A 7 -9.44 16.10 -69.15
CA ALA A 7 -8.69 17.16 -68.46
C ALA A 7 -7.45 16.50 -67.81
N LEU A 8 -6.25 17.11 -67.82
CA LEU A 8 -5.79 18.10 -66.84
C LEU A 8 -5.89 17.64 -65.36
N LEU A 9 -4.73 17.64 -64.70
CA LEU A 9 -4.52 17.91 -63.27
C LEU A 9 -5.00 16.83 -62.28
N VAL A 10 -4.06 16.00 -61.81
CA VAL A 10 -3.72 15.92 -60.36
C VAL A 10 -2.25 15.49 -60.31
N LEU A 11 -1.32 16.44 -60.36
CA LEU A 11 -0.65 17.01 -59.18
C LEU A 11 -0.11 15.96 -58.22
N GLY A 12 1.22 16.00 -58.05
CA GLY A 12 1.93 15.29 -57.01
C GLY A 12 1.29 15.50 -55.64
N ALA A 13 0.96 14.38 -55.02
CA ALA A 13 0.73 14.28 -53.60
C ALA A 13 1.05 12.83 -53.17
N LEU A 14 2.30 12.40 -53.41
CA LEU A 14 2.96 11.56 -52.42
C LEU A 14 3.27 12.48 -51.24
N ALA A 15 2.20 12.86 -50.54
CA ALA A 15 2.26 13.46 -49.24
C ALA A 15 3.13 12.54 -48.39
N ALA A 16 4.15 13.15 -47.80
CA ALA A 16 5.02 12.56 -46.82
C ALA A 16 4.29 11.47 -46.01
N VAL A 17 4.66 10.22 -46.25
CA VAL A 17 4.61 9.22 -45.19
C VAL A 17 5.68 9.68 -44.21
N GLY A 18 5.34 10.72 -43.43
CA GLY A 18 6.02 11.03 -42.21
C GLY A 18 5.84 9.79 -41.36
N CYS A 19 6.82 8.89 -41.42
CA CYS A 19 7.14 7.97 -40.35
C CYS A 19 7.44 8.87 -39.14
N SER A 20 6.36 9.32 -38.49
CA SER A 20 6.40 9.90 -37.18
C SER A 20 6.98 8.79 -36.31
N LYS A 21 8.28 8.90 -36.05
CA LYS A 21 9.02 8.07 -35.11
C LYS A 21 8.17 8.06 -33.85
N LYS A 22 7.44 6.95 -33.60
CA LYS A 22 6.50 6.87 -32.49
C LYS A 22 7.29 7.25 -31.25
N ARG A 23 6.91 8.36 -30.63
CA ARG A 23 7.51 8.84 -29.40
C ARG A 23 7.42 7.73 -28.38
N ASN A 24 8.56 7.20 -27.95
CA ASN A 24 8.60 6.10 -27.00
C ASN A 24 8.52 6.65 -25.58
N THR A 25 7.31 7.08 -25.21
CA THR A 25 7.00 7.68 -23.90
C THR A 25 7.43 6.81 -22.72
N ARG A 26 7.44 5.47 -22.89
CA ARG A 26 7.92 4.55 -21.85
C ARG A 26 9.42 4.71 -21.58
N ASN A 27 10.24 4.85 -22.62
CA ASN A 27 11.68 5.04 -22.44
C ASN A 27 12.00 6.37 -21.76
N GLU A 28 11.28 7.44 -22.11
CA GLU A 28 11.42 8.76 -21.47
C GLU A 28 11.12 8.68 -19.96
N VAL A 29 10.07 7.95 -19.58
CA VAL A 29 9.72 7.70 -18.16
C VAL A 29 10.79 6.85 -17.47
N VAL A 30 11.32 5.82 -18.12
CA VAL A 30 12.39 4.97 -17.56
C VAL A 30 13.67 5.79 -17.33
N GLU A 31 14.05 6.63 -18.28
CA GLU A 31 15.23 7.48 -18.20
C GLU A 31 15.09 8.54 -17.09
N CYS A 32 13.96 9.25 -17.05
CA CYS A 32 13.73 10.23 -15.99
C CYS A 32 13.63 9.59 -14.59
N SER A 33 13.04 8.39 -14.48
CA SER A 33 12.92 7.68 -13.19
C SER A 33 14.21 6.99 -12.73
N SER A 34 15.22 6.83 -13.59
CA SER A 34 16.51 6.29 -13.16
C SER A 34 17.40 7.34 -12.48
N ILE A 35 17.13 8.63 -12.75
CA ILE A 35 17.88 9.76 -12.21
C ILE A 35 17.16 10.37 -11.00
N ALA A 36 15.82 10.45 -11.04
CA ALA A 36 15.03 11.06 -9.99
C ALA A 36 14.70 10.07 -8.86
N LEU A 37 14.75 10.55 -7.61
CA LEU A 37 14.42 9.76 -6.42
C LEU A 37 12.92 9.70 -6.13
N ASP A 38 12.12 10.61 -6.69
CA ASP A 38 10.69 10.70 -6.45
C ASP A 38 9.87 10.95 -7.73
N ALA A 39 8.54 10.84 -7.61
CA ALA A 39 7.62 11.07 -8.73
C ALA A 39 7.62 12.53 -9.20
N LYS A 40 7.89 13.50 -8.30
CA LYS A 40 7.92 14.92 -8.63
C LYS A 40 9.12 15.26 -9.52
N GLY A 41 10.31 14.78 -9.16
CA GLY A 41 11.53 14.91 -9.95
C GLY A 41 11.42 14.20 -11.29
N THR A 42 10.81 13.02 -11.32
CA THR A 42 10.52 12.31 -12.58
C THR A 42 9.59 13.12 -13.47
N ALA A 43 8.50 13.70 -12.93
CA ALA A 43 7.58 14.53 -13.69
C ALA A 43 8.25 15.83 -14.19
N GLN A 44 9.07 16.47 -13.37
CA GLN A 44 9.84 17.66 -13.77
C GLN A 44 10.81 17.35 -14.92
N CYS A 45 11.52 16.22 -14.85
CA CYS A 45 12.38 15.75 -15.92
C CYS A 45 11.59 15.55 -17.23
N LEU A 46 10.42 14.92 -17.17
CA LEU A 46 9.55 14.70 -18.34
C LEU A 46 9.05 16.01 -18.98
N VAL A 47 8.68 16.99 -18.15
CA VAL A 47 8.24 18.32 -18.64
C VAL A 47 9.40 19.09 -19.25
N GLN A 48 10.57 19.12 -18.60
CA GLN A 48 11.69 19.95 -19.02
C GLN A 48 12.42 19.37 -20.24
N LEU A 49 12.73 18.07 -20.23
CA LEU A 49 13.53 17.43 -21.28
C LEU A 49 12.69 16.98 -22.47
N TYR A 50 11.50 16.42 -22.20
CA TYR A 50 10.68 15.81 -23.25
C TYR A 50 9.39 16.59 -23.53
N ARG A 51 9.17 17.75 -22.91
CA ARG A 51 8.00 18.63 -23.17
C ARG A 51 6.65 17.92 -22.98
N TRP A 52 6.55 17.03 -21.99
CA TRP A 52 5.25 16.46 -21.59
C TRP A 52 4.34 17.56 -21.06
N LYS A 53 3.02 17.37 -21.21
CA LYS A 53 2.05 18.14 -20.42
C LYS A 53 2.21 17.79 -18.95
N VAL A 54 2.07 18.77 -18.07
CA VAL A 54 2.28 18.61 -16.62
C VAL A 54 1.42 17.49 -16.03
N ALA A 55 0.13 17.43 -16.41
CA ALA A 55 -0.79 16.39 -15.93
C ALA A 55 -0.34 14.97 -16.34
N ASP A 56 0.00 14.80 -17.62
CA ASP A 56 0.45 13.51 -18.16
C ASP A 56 1.78 13.07 -17.54
N ALA A 57 2.72 14.00 -17.35
CA ALA A 57 4.00 13.75 -16.69
C ALA A 57 3.82 13.30 -15.24
N GLN A 58 2.93 13.98 -14.49
CA GLN A 58 2.64 13.64 -13.11
C GLN A 58 2.00 12.25 -12.99
N GLN A 59 1.06 11.93 -13.87
CA GLN A 59 0.41 10.62 -13.89
C GLN A 59 1.42 9.52 -14.22
N ALA A 60 2.22 9.68 -15.28
CA ALA A 60 3.21 8.70 -15.70
C ALA A 60 4.30 8.49 -14.63
N ALA A 61 4.78 9.57 -14.03
CA ALA A 61 5.76 9.50 -12.94
C ALA A 61 5.21 8.80 -11.69
N THR A 62 3.97 9.09 -11.31
CA THR A 62 3.32 8.43 -10.17
C THR A 62 3.10 6.95 -10.43
N ALA A 63 2.66 6.59 -11.64
CA ALA A 63 2.49 5.19 -12.04
C ALA A 63 3.84 4.44 -12.02
N ARG A 64 4.90 5.06 -12.55
CA ARG A 64 6.24 4.49 -12.53
C ARG A 64 6.79 4.32 -11.12
N MET A 65 6.59 5.29 -10.24
CA MET A 65 7.02 5.16 -8.84
C MET A 65 6.35 3.96 -8.16
N ARG A 66 5.04 3.80 -8.35
CA ARG A 66 4.31 2.65 -7.81
C ARG A 66 4.83 1.31 -8.34
N GLU A 67 5.22 1.26 -9.62
CA GLU A 67 5.84 0.07 -10.21
C GLU A 67 7.21 -0.22 -9.58
N LEU A 68 8.05 0.80 -9.37
CA LEU A 68 9.35 0.63 -8.72
C LEU A 68 9.20 0.19 -7.27
N ASP A 69 8.26 0.76 -6.53
CA ASP A 69 7.94 0.38 -5.17
C ASP A 69 7.44 -1.07 -5.10
N SER A 70 6.58 -1.49 -6.03
CA SER A 70 6.08 -2.88 -6.07
C SER A 70 7.19 -3.87 -6.41
N LEU A 71 8.10 -3.54 -7.32
CA LEU A 71 9.28 -4.36 -7.63
C LEU A 71 10.23 -4.47 -6.43
N LYS A 72 10.44 -3.36 -5.71
CA LYS A 72 11.24 -3.36 -4.48
C LYS A 72 10.62 -4.25 -3.42
N ALA A 73 9.31 -4.12 -3.19
CA ALA A 73 8.58 -4.97 -2.25
C ALA A 73 8.66 -6.45 -2.64
N SER A 74 8.41 -6.78 -3.91
CA SER A 74 8.49 -8.15 -4.44
C SER A 74 9.89 -8.77 -4.26
N ARG A 75 10.95 -7.97 -4.48
CA ARG A 75 12.33 -8.42 -4.24
C ARG A 75 12.57 -8.68 -2.75
N GLN A 76 12.12 -7.79 -1.86
CA GLN A 76 12.23 -7.99 -0.42
C GLN A 76 11.45 -9.22 0.05
N ASP A 77 10.27 -9.47 -0.50
CA ASP A 77 9.48 -10.66 -0.24
C ASP A 77 10.20 -11.93 -0.70
N SER A 78 10.78 -11.91 -1.90
CA SER A 78 11.52 -13.05 -2.43
C SER A 78 12.73 -13.41 -1.56
N VAL A 79 13.53 -12.41 -1.16
CA VAL A 79 14.66 -12.61 -0.24
C VAL A 79 14.18 -13.15 1.10
N TRP A 80 13.07 -12.60 1.63
CA TRP A 80 12.47 -13.09 2.88
C TRP A 80 12.05 -14.56 2.81
N HIS A 81 11.55 -15.02 1.67
CA HIS A 81 11.12 -16.40 1.49
C HIS A 81 12.27 -17.41 1.39
N LEU A 82 13.49 -16.98 1.06
CA LEU A 82 14.66 -17.88 1.04
C LEU A 82 14.91 -18.54 2.41
N ASP A 83 14.68 -17.78 3.49
CA ASP A 83 14.87 -18.24 4.87
C ASP A 83 13.56 -18.67 5.56
N ALA A 84 12.52 -19.03 4.78
CA ALA A 84 11.20 -19.35 5.33
C ALA A 84 11.22 -20.44 6.42
N ALA A 85 12.09 -21.45 6.29
CA ALA A 85 12.24 -22.49 7.30
C ALA A 85 12.82 -21.95 8.62
N LYS A 86 13.80 -21.03 8.56
CA LYS A 86 14.33 -20.33 9.73
C LYS A 86 13.25 -19.47 10.35
N HIS A 87 12.56 -18.65 9.57
CA HIS A 87 11.47 -17.80 10.06
C HIS A 87 10.38 -18.63 10.75
N LYS A 88 10.00 -19.78 10.19
CA LYS A 88 9.06 -20.69 10.85
C LYS A 88 9.53 -21.13 12.24
N ARG A 89 10.81 -21.50 12.39
CA ARG A 89 11.39 -21.89 13.69
C ARG A 89 11.46 -20.72 14.66
N ASP A 90 11.92 -19.56 14.21
CA ASP A 90 11.99 -18.33 15.03
C ASP A 90 10.60 -18.01 15.59
N PHE A 91 9.58 -18.02 14.73
CA PHE A 91 8.21 -17.77 15.14
C PHE A 91 7.68 -18.81 16.14
N GLN A 92 7.94 -20.09 15.91
CA GLN A 92 7.54 -21.16 16.84
C GLN A 92 8.22 -21.03 18.21
N ASN A 93 9.49 -20.62 18.23
CA ASN A 93 10.23 -20.40 19.47
C ASN A 93 9.71 -19.18 20.21
N CYS A 94 9.53 -18.05 19.52
CA CYS A 94 9.06 -16.81 20.12
C CYS A 94 7.61 -16.87 20.60
N ARG A 95 6.76 -17.68 19.97
CA ARG A 95 5.36 -17.85 20.39
C ARG A 95 5.17 -18.53 21.74
N LYS A 96 6.20 -19.15 22.31
CA LYS A 96 6.13 -19.73 23.66
C LYS A 96 5.92 -18.67 24.75
N SER A 97 6.20 -17.41 24.45
CA SER A 97 6.00 -16.28 25.36
C SER A 97 5.34 -15.12 24.58
N PRO A 98 3.99 -15.14 24.41
CA PRO A 98 3.27 -14.18 23.58
C PRO A 98 3.54 -12.71 23.93
N ASP A 99 3.65 -12.40 25.23
CA ASP A 99 3.93 -11.06 25.75
C ASP A 99 5.30 -10.50 25.29
N GLN A 100 6.21 -11.38 24.86
CA GLN A 100 7.54 -11.02 24.38
C GLN A 100 7.75 -11.32 22.90
N LEU A 101 6.70 -11.73 22.17
CA LEU A 101 6.81 -12.14 20.77
C LEU A 101 7.49 -11.07 19.92
N GLY A 102 7.08 -9.81 20.08
CA GLY A 102 7.63 -8.69 19.31
C GLY A 102 9.15 -8.55 19.51
N ASN A 103 9.59 -8.48 20.77
CA ASN A 103 11.01 -8.35 21.11
C ASN A 103 11.82 -9.58 20.68
N CYS A 104 11.28 -10.77 20.88
CA CYS A 104 11.93 -12.01 20.47
C CYS A 104 12.17 -12.07 18.95
N LEU A 105 11.17 -11.71 18.14
CA LEU A 105 11.30 -11.67 16.69
C LEU A 105 12.29 -10.59 16.22
N LEU A 106 12.30 -9.42 16.86
CA LEU A 106 13.27 -8.36 16.57
C LEU A 106 14.70 -8.83 16.84
N VAL A 107 14.95 -9.48 17.98
CA VAL A 107 16.27 -10.07 18.32
C VAL A 107 16.65 -11.19 17.34
N ALA A 108 15.68 -11.95 16.83
CA ALA A 108 15.89 -12.96 15.79
C ALA A 108 16.18 -12.36 14.38
N GLY A 109 16.22 -11.03 14.25
CA GLY A 109 16.56 -10.31 13.04
C GLY A 109 15.38 -10.01 12.11
N TRP A 110 14.14 -10.15 12.59
CA TRP A 110 12.97 -9.88 11.76
C TRP A 110 12.81 -8.36 11.51
N PRO A 111 12.48 -7.95 10.27
CA PRO A 111 12.12 -6.56 10.00
C PRO A 111 10.89 -6.13 10.82
N LEU A 112 10.90 -4.90 11.34
CA LEU A 112 9.81 -4.36 12.17
C LEU A 112 8.43 -4.48 11.49
N SER A 113 8.36 -4.29 10.17
CA SER A 113 7.11 -4.46 9.39
C SER A 113 6.55 -5.88 9.48
N ARG A 114 7.43 -6.90 9.40
CA ARG A 114 7.04 -8.32 9.53
C ARG A 114 6.64 -8.67 10.96
N VAL A 115 7.36 -8.14 11.96
CA VAL A 115 7.01 -8.32 13.38
C VAL A 115 5.60 -7.80 13.65
N ARG A 116 5.30 -6.57 13.21
CA ARG A 116 3.96 -5.97 13.35
C ARG A 116 2.90 -6.79 12.62
N ALA A 117 3.17 -7.23 11.39
CA ALA A 117 2.25 -8.06 10.62
C ALA A 117 1.96 -9.41 11.30
N SER A 118 2.97 -10.05 11.90
CA SER A 118 2.81 -11.30 12.64
C SER A 118 2.03 -11.12 13.94
N ALA A 119 2.29 -10.03 14.68
CA ALA A 119 1.51 -9.69 15.88
C ALA A 119 0.03 -9.43 15.54
N GLU A 120 -0.23 -8.68 14.47
CA GLU A 120 -1.60 -8.44 13.98
C GLU A 120 -2.27 -9.73 13.49
N SER A 121 -1.55 -10.61 12.80
CA SER A 121 -2.09 -11.90 12.34
C SER A 121 -2.50 -12.80 13.51
N LEU A 122 -1.74 -12.81 14.60
CA LEU A 122 -2.11 -13.55 15.81
C LEU A 122 -3.30 -12.93 16.50
N TRP A 123 -3.28 -11.60 16.69
CA TRP A 123 -4.41 -10.85 17.24
C TRP A 123 -5.71 -11.12 16.48
N THR A 124 -5.65 -11.10 15.15
CA THR A 124 -6.82 -11.32 14.29
C THR A 124 -7.30 -12.77 14.30
N ALA A 125 -6.42 -13.74 14.51
CA ALA A 125 -6.80 -15.15 14.65
C ALA A 125 -7.71 -15.39 15.88
N ASP A 126 -7.50 -14.61 16.95
CA ASP A 126 -8.23 -14.75 18.21
C ASP A 126 -9.46 -13.80 18.32
N LEU A 127 -9.89 -13.18 17.22
CA LEU A 127 -11.05 -12.27 17.19
C LEU A 127 -12.33 -12.82 17.86
N PRO A 128 -12.73 -14.09 17.66
CA PRO A 128 -13.91 -14.62 18.34
C PRO A 128 -13.76 -14.64 19.87
N GLN A 129 -12.55 -14.87 20.37
CA GLN A 129 -12.24 -14.80 21.80
C GLN A 129 -12.27 -13.35 22.26
N HIS A 130 -11.59 -12.45 21.56
CA HIS A 130 -11.56 -11.02 21.88
C HIS A 130 -12.96 -10.40 21.94
N ARG A 131 -13.88 -10.84 21.08
CA ARG A 131 -15.29 -10.42 21.15
C ARG A 131 -15.96 -10.84 22.46
N ARG A 132 -15.75 -12.08 22.92
CA ARG A 132 -16.32 -12.57 24.19
C ARG A 132 -15.74 -11.82 25.39
N GLU A 133 -14.44 -11.53 25.37
CA GLU A 133 -13.74 -10.75 26.39
C GLU A 133 -14.29 -9.32 26.47
N LEU A 134 -14.48 -8.68 25.31
CA LEU A 134 -15.11 -7.38 25.18
C LEU A 134 -16.54 -7.37 25.75
N GLU A 135 -17.37 -8.32 25.36
CA GLU A 135 -18.74 -8.44 25.89
C GLU A 135 -18.76 -8.68 27.41
N ALA A 136 -17.84 -9.49 27.92
CA ALA A 136 -17.72 -9.73 29.36
C ALA A 136 -17.35 -8.45 30.11
N CYS A 137 -16.38 -7.68 29.61
CA CYS A 137 -16.02 -6.39 30.20
C CYS A 137 -17.13 -5.34 30.05
N MET A 138 -17.88 -5.33 28.95
CA MET A 138 -19.01 -4.40 28.76
C MET A 138 -20.16 -4.64 29.75
N ARG A 139 -20.31 -5.86 30.27
CA ARG A 139 -21.31 -6.19 31.30
C ARG A 139 -20.91 -5.71 32.70
N LYS A 140 -19.61 -5.50 32.95
CA LYS A 140 -19.09 -4.97 34.22
C LYS A 140 -19.28 -3.46 34.25
N ARG A 141 -20.13 -2.96 35.16
CA ARG A 141 -20.43 -1.52 35.31
C ARG A 141 -19.50 -0.80 36.28
N ASP A 142 -18.74 -1.57 37.06
CA ASP A 142 -17.88 -1.13 38.15
C ASP A 142 -16.46 -0.77 37.69
N MET A 143 -16.13 -0.95 36.40
CA MET A 143 -14.77 -0.75 35.89
C MET A 143 -14.74 -0.10 34.51
N ASN A 144 -13.69 0.70 34.26
CA ASN A 144 -13.40 1.21 32.93
C ASN A 144 -13.10 0.05 31.96
N LEU A 145 -13.66 0.11 30.74
CA LEU A 145 -13.51 -0.94 29.74
C LEU A 145 -12.05 -1.23 29.38
N SER A 146 -11.20 -0.20 29.19
CA SER A 146 -9.79 -0.40 28.86
C SER A 146 -9.02 -1.07 30.02
N SER A 147 -9.32 -0.65 31.26
CA SER A 147 -8.74 -1.27 32.46
C SER A 147 -9.17 -2.73 32.59
N CYS A 148 -10.44 -3.05 32.34
CA CYS A 148 -10.93 -4.42 32.38
C CYS A 148 -10.20 -5.32 31.37
N LEU A 149 -10.09 -4.87 30.12
CA LEU A 149 -9.41 -5.60 29.05
C LEU A 149 -7.92 -5.83 29.36
N THR A 150 -7.24 -4.80 29.87
CA THR A 150 -5.81 -4.87 30.19
C THR A 150 -5.54 -5.77 31.40
N LEU A 151 -6.31 -5.62 32.49
CA LEU A 151 -6.04 -6.32 33.75
C LEU A 151 -6.44 -7.79 33.68
N TYR A 152 -7.65 -8.09 33.18
CA TYR A 152 -8.21 -9.44 33.19
C TYR A 152 -7.82 -10.27 31.98
N TYR A 153 -7.70 -9.65 30.80
CA TYR A 153 -7.47 -10.35 29.54
C TYR A 153 -6.11 -10.05 28.91
N LYS A 154 -5.27 -9.27 29.58
CA LYS A 154 -3.90 -8.93 29.14
C LYS A 154 -3.86 -8.32 27.74
N TRP A 155 -4.91 -7.60 27.37
CA TRP A 155 -4.89 -6.82 26.13
C TRP A 155 -3.77 -5.80 26.20
N ASP A 156 -3.10 -5.61 25.07
CA ASP A 156 -2.20 -4.47 24.88
C ASP A 156 -2.94 -3.16 25.19
N SER A 157 -2.28 -2.25 25.91
CA SER A 157 -2.92 -1.04 26.44
C SER A 157 -3.43 -0.14 25.33
N ASP A 158 -2.71 -0.01 24.21
CA ASP A 158 -3.14 0.81 23.08
C ASP A 158 -4.40 0.20 22.44
N ARG A 159 -4.43 -1.12 22.25
CA ARG A 159 -5.62 -1.81 21.72
C ARG A 159 -6.82 -1.70 22.66
N ALA A 160 -6.61 -1.83 23.96
CA ALA A 160 -7.66 -1.70 24.97
C ALA A 160 -8.26 -0.30 24.97
N LEU A 161 -7.42 0.75 24.91
CA LEU A 161 -7.85 2.14 24.83
C LEU A 161 -8.60 2.44 23.54
N GLN A 162 -8.03 2.07 22.38
CA GLN A 162 -8.67 2.28 21.08
C GLN A 162 -10.03 1.59 20.98
N THR A 163 -10.15 0.39 21.54
CA THR A 163 -11.41 -0.36 21.59
C THR A 163 -12.42 0.35 22.50
N ALA A 164 -11.99 0.77 23.69
CA ALA A 164 -12.86 1.50 24.61
C ALA A 164 -13.37 2.82 23.99
N ASP A 165 -12.51 3.58 23.34
CA ASP A 165 -12.86 4.81 22.63
C ASP A 165 -13.82 4.56 21.47
N SER A 166 -13.61 3.48 20.71
CA SER A 166 -14.49 3.08 19.62
C SER A 166 -15.89 2.72 20.12
N VAL A 167 -15.99 1.97 21.23
CA VAL A 167 -17.27 1.63 21.86
C VAL A 167 -17.97 2.87 22.42
N ALA A 168 -17.22 3.77 23.07
CA ALA A 168 -17.77 5.03 23.58
C ALA A 168 -18.34 5.88 22.43
N ARG A 169 -17.59 6.04 21.34
CA ARG A 169 -18.05 6.75 20.13
C ARG A 169 -19.31 6.10 19.53
N ALA A 170 -19.36 4.77 19.45
CA ALA A 170 -20.53 4.08 18.93
C ALA A 170 -21.78 4.30 19.81
N ARG A 171 -21.62 4.36 21.14
CA ARG A 171 -22.73 4.66 22.06
C ARG A 171 -23.21 6.10 21.94
N LEU A 172 -22.30 7.05 21.80
CA LEU A 172 -22.62 8.48 21.69
C LEU A 172 -23.24 8.83 20.32
N GLY A 173 -22.80 8.18 19.24
CA GLY A 173 -23.33 8.37 17.89
C GLY A 173 -24.67 7.67 17.61
N GLY A 174 -25.17 6.86 18.55
CA GLY A 174 -26.43 6.11 18.42
C GLY A 174 -27.60 6.68 19.22
N VAL A 175 -27.42 7.79 19.94
CA VAL A 175 -28.50 8.46 20.67
C VAL A 175 -29.14 9.50 19.72
N PRO A 176 -30.41 9.36 19.31
CA PRO A 176 -31.13 10.51 18.78
C PRO A 176 -31.17 11.56 19.89
N GLN A 177 -30.54 12.71 19.68
CA GLN A 177 -30.79 13.87 20.54
C GLN A 177 -32.26 14.24 20.36
N ARG A 178 -33.11 13.76 21.29
CA ARG A 178 -34.43 14.31 21.48
C ARG A 178 -34.25 15.65 22.18
N HIS A 179 -34.29 16.71 21.38
CA HIS A 179 -34.69 18.02 21.86
C HIS A 179 -36.18 18.00 22.21
#